data_AF-A0A183HEQ0-F1
#
_entry.id   AF-A0A183HEQ0-F1
#
_cell.length_a   1.000
_cell.length_b   1.000
_cell.length_c   1.000
_cell.angle_alpha   90.00
_cell.angle_beta   90.00
_cell.angle_gamma   90.00
#
_symmetry.space_group_name_H-M   'P 1'
#
loop_
_entity.id
_entity.type
_entity.pdbx_description
1 polymer ?
#
loop_
_entity_poly.entity_id
_entity_poly.type
_entity_poly.pdbx_seq_one_letter_code
_entity_poly.pdbx_strand_id
1 'polypeptide(L)'
;MNHRTCLDWLFFWNALIRIDPWLLTSQKISLKAVIRHLPGAGWAMTLNAYLFLTRRFEKDQAHIEEMIDYYANSKHAYQLLLFPEGTDKDYRATERSRQFALKQGLVHYNYVLHPRTTGFTVMLRKMRQVDYVKTIYDVTVAYADAIVQSEFELVSNGSCPKNIHFHVSKVNVDSLPEKDDESIAQWLANRWKAKEEKLAQFYNSDDVERRVFKIDSDCDKVFKLTTKSIVVYGAVMTYWLFTSVFLIYVFLYYPLQYLLVLLTLTIFIGSQFLIGGFEYIPIQAAKRTIYS
;
A
#
# COMPACT_ATOMS: atom_id res chain seq x y z
N MET A 1 -3.70 4.08 -4.77
CA MET A 1 -3.66 3.07 -5.86
C MET A 1 -4.99 2.31 -5.87
N ASN A 2 -5.46 1.82 -7.02
CA ASN A 2 -6.58 0.85 -7.05
C ASN A 2 -6.11 -0.48 -6.44
N HIS A 3 -7.04 -1.30 -5.94
CA HIS A 3 -6.71 -2.55 -5.24
C HIS A 3 -7.31 -3.77 -5.94
N ARG A 4 -6.57 -4.33 -6.88
CA ARG A 4 -7.00 -5.48 -7.67
C ARG A 4 -6.69 -6.82 -7.00
N THR A 5 -5.58 -6.93 -6.27
CA THR A 5 -5.14 -8.15 -5.61
C THR A 5 -4.43 -7.87 -4.29
N CYS A 6 -4.36 -8.86 -3.39
CA CYS A 6 -3.61 -8.72 -2.12
C CYS A 6 -2.11 -8.41 -2.34
N LEU A 7 -1.56 -8.71 -3.51
CA LEU A 7 -0.15 -8.57 -3.87
C LEU A 7 0.19 -7.25 -4.57
N ASP A 8 -0.79 -6.36 -4.81
CA ASP A 8 -0.56 -5.11 -5.54
C ASP A 8 0.59 -4.27 -4.94
N TRP A 9 0.68 -4.22 -3.60
CA TRP A 9 1.74 -3.47 -2.90
C TRP A 9 3.14 -4.06 -3.16
N LEU A 10 3.24 -5.39 -3.21
CA LEU A 10 4.48 -6.10 -3.47
C LEU A 10 4.92 -5.89 -4.92
N PHE A 11 4.00 -5.95 -5.87
CA PHE A 11 4.31 -5.65 -7.27
C PHE A 11 4.69 -4.18 -7.44
N PHE A 12 4.06 -3.27 -6.70
CA PHE A 12 4.38 -1.85 -6.74
C PHE A 12 5.81 -1.54 -6.25
N TRP A 13 6.38 -2.33 -5.33
CA TRP A 13 7.79 -2.20 -4.94
C TRP A 13 8.76 -2.33 -6.12
N ASN A 14 8.44 -3.18 -7.11
CA ASN A 14 9.23 -3.29 -8.34
C ASN A 14 9.19 -2.01 -9.19
N ALA A 15 8.09 -1.27 -9.15
CA ALA A 15 8.00 0.04 -9.80
C ALA A 15 8.80 1.08 -9.01
N LEU A 16 8.66 1.12 -7.69
CA LEU A 16 9.34 2.08 -6.83
C LEU A 16 10.87 1.98 -6.92
N ILE A 17 11.43 0.79 -6.79
CA ILE A 17 12.89 0.59 -6.84
C ILE A 17 13.52 1.06 -8.16
N ARG A 18 12.75 1.02 -9.26
CA ARG A 18 13.19 1.47 -10.59
C ARG A 18 13.07 2.97 -10.78
N ILE A 19 12.10 3.59 -10.12
CA ILE A 19 11.94 5.05 -10.13
C ILE A 19 13.02 5.67 -9.25
N ASP A 20 13.08 5.24 -7.98
CA ASP A 20 14.09 5.64 -7.00
C ASP A 20 14.08 4.63 -5.83
N PRO A 21 15.19 3.92 -5.55
CA PRO A 21 15.31 3.01 -4.40
C PRO A 21 14.92 3.62 -3.06
N TRP A 22 15.08 4.94 -2.85
CA TRP A 22 14.69 5.62 -1.62
C TRP A 22 13.18 5.68 -1.42
N LEU A 23 12.38 5.60 -2.48
CA LEU A 23 10.93 5.51 -2.37
C LEU A 23 10.52 4.20 -1.69
N LEU A 24 11.25 3.11 -1.93
CA LEU A 24 10.96 1.84 -1.29
C LEU A 24 11.16 1.89 0.22
N THR A 25 12.26 2.52 0.68
CA THR A 25 12.61 2.58 2.11
C THR A 25 11.77 3.61 2.89
N SER A 26 11.29 4.65 2.21
CA SER A 26 10.42 5.69 2.80
C SER A 26 8.92 5.36 2.75
N GLN A 27 8.53 4.25 2.11
CA GLN A 27 7.12 3.89 1.98
C GLN A 27 6.52 3.40 3.30
N LYS A 28 5.37 3.97 3.65
CA LYS A 28 4.44 3.48 4.65
C LYS A 28 3.17 3.02 3.95
N ILE A 29 2.56 1.94 4.42
CA ILE A 29 1.35 1.38 3.81
C ILE A 29 0.23 1.42 4.83
N SER A 30 -0.98 1.81 4.40
CA SER A 30 -2.20 1.67 5.19
C SER A 30 -2.64 0.20 5.22
N LEU A 31 -2.67 -0.42 6.40
CA LEU A 31 -2.93 -1.84 6.61
C LEU A 31 -4.13 -2.08 7.53
N LYS A 32 -4.71 -3.29 7.45
CA LYS A 32 -5.74 -3.72 8.41
C LYS A 32 -5.09 -3.91 9.78
N ALA A 33 -5.71 -3.39 10.83
CA ALA A 33 -5.15 -3.45 12.19
C ALA A 33 -4.81 -4.87 12.66
N VAL A 34 -5.56 -5.88 12.23
CA VAL A 34 -5.28 -7.28 12.59
C VAL A 34 -3.88 -7.75 12.15
N ILE A 35 -3.32 -7.17 11.08
CA ILE A 35 -2.01 -7.54 10.54
C ILE A 35 -0.89 -7.26 11.55
N ARG A 36 -1.07 -6.29 12.48
CA ARG A 36 -0.08 -5.99 13.52
C ARG A 36 0.20 -7.18 14.45
N HIS A 37 -0.71 -8.13 14.53
CA HIS A 37 -0.58 -9.32 15.37
C HIS A 37 0.16 -10.46 14.68
N LEU A 38 0.43 -10.37 13.38
CA LEU A 38 1.16 -11.41 12.64
C LEU A 38 2.64 -11.41 13.07
N PRO A 39 3.16 -12.52 13.63
CA PRO A 39 4.55 -12.61 14.04
C PRO A 39 5.51 -12.37 12.87
N GLY A 40 6.64 -11.70 13.13
CA GLY A 40 7.60 -11.32 12.11
C GLY A 40 7.11 -10.11 11.29
N ALA A 41 6.34 -10.34 10.22
CA ALA A 41 5.97 -9.29 9.27
C ALA A 41 5.12 -8.18 9.91
N GLY A 42 4.09 -8.52 10.68
CA GLY A 42 3.23 -7.54 11.35
C GLY A 42 3.98 -6.71 12.39
N TRP A 43 4.85 -7.37 13.16
CA TRP A 43 5.72 -6.72 14.13
C TRP A 43 6.76 -5.80 13.49
N ALA A 44 7.37 -6.22 12.38
CA ALA A 44 8.29 -5.38 11.62
C ALA A 44 7.58 -4.12 11.07
N MET A 45 6.37 -4.27 10.54
CA MET A 45 5.55 -3.13 10.09
C MET A 45 5.15 -2.19 11.25
N THR A 46 4.92 -2.76 12.43
CA THR A 46 4.64 -2.02 13.67
C THR A 46 5.85 -1.17 14.09
N LEU A 47 7.04 -1.76 14.12
CA LEU A 47 8.29 -1.03 14.43
C LEU A 47 8.63 0.02 13.38
N ASN A 48 8.23 -0.20 12.12
CA ASN A 48 8.43 0.74 11.03
C ASN A 48 7.30 1.79 10.96
N ALA A 49 6.46 1.92 11.99
CA ALA A 49 5.40 2.91 12.08
C ALA A 49 4.47 2.95 10.86
N TYR A 50 3.97 1.80 10.42
CA TYR A 50 2.94 1.72 9.37
C TYR A 50 1.58 2.17 9.92
N LEU A 51 0.68 2.61 9.05
CA LEU A 51 -0.66 3.07 9.45
C LEU A 51 -1.62 1.88 9.54
N PHE A 52 -2.03 1.51 10.76
CA PHE A 52 -2.97 0.40 10.99
C PHE A 52 -4.39 0.91 11.23
N LEU A 53 -5.35 0.45 10.44
CA LEU A 53 -6.75 0.91 10.48
C LEU A 53 -7.71 -0.23 10.87
N THR A 54 -8.67 0.08 11.74
CA THR A 54 -9.69 -0.87 12.22
C THR A 54 -10.92 -0.95 11.32
N ARG A 55 -10.97 -0.14 10.24
CA ARG A 55 -12.12 0.01 9.33
C ARG A 55 -13.35 0.62 10.02
N ARG A 56 -13.13 1.35 11.11
CA ARG A 56 -14.16 2.10 11.85
C ARG A 56 -13.67 3.52 11.99
N PHE A 57 -14.27 4.42 11.23
CA PHE A 57 -13.79 5.79 11.07
C PHE A 57 -13.69 6.53 12.40
N GLU A 58 -14.65 6.33 13.30
CA GLU A 58 -14.73 6.99 14.61
C GLU A 58 -13.53 6.64 15.49
N LYS A 59 -12.97 5.43 15.33
CA LYS A 59 -11.76 4.99 16.05
C LYS A 59 -10.48 5.38 15.30
N ASP A 60 -10.54 5.30 13.98
CA ASP A 60 -9.37 5.44 13.13
C ASP A 60 -8.98 6.92 12.92
N GLN A 61 -9.92 7.88 13.03
CA GLN A 61 -9.66 9.30 12.77
C GLN A 61 -8.54 9.86 13.66
N ALA A 62 -8.65 9.70 14.98
CA ALA A 62 -7.65 10.23 15.91
C ALA A 62 -6.26 9.60 15.68
N HIS A 63 -6.23 8.30 15.39
CA HIS A 63 -4.99 7.58 15.10
C HIS A 63 -4.35 8.04 13.78
N ILE A 64 -5.14 8.25 12.73
CA ILE A 64 -4.67 8.81 11.46
C ILE A 64 -4.01 10.18 11.69
N GLU A 65 -4.67 11.07 12.43
CA GLU A 65 -4.17 12.41 12.68
C GLU A 65 -2.86 12.38 13.48
N GLU A 66 -2.79 11.54 14.51
CA GLU A 66 -1.60 11.33 15.33
C GLU A 66 -0.42 10.76 14.53
N MET A 67 -0.66 9.81 13.63
CA MET A 67 0.38 9.24 12.77
C MET A 67 0.92 10.26 11.77
N ILE A 68 0.06 11.12 11.22
CA ILE A 68 0.49 12.19 10.31
C ILE A 68 1.34 13.21 11.06
N ASP A 69 0.96 13.58 12.29
CA ASP A 69 1.78 14.44 13.15
C ASP A 69 3.15 13.80 13.42
N TYR A 70 3.18 12.50 13.74
CA TYR A 70 4.43 11.78 13.92
C TYR A 70 5.31 11.79 12.67
N TYR A 71 4.74 11.55 11.49
CA TYR A 71 5.50 11.59 10.24
C TYR A 71 6.08 12.98 9.96
N ALA A 72 5.28 14.03 10.13
CA ALA A 72 5.74 15.41 9.94
C ALA A 72 6.87 15.78 10.90
N ASN A 73 6.75 15.38 12.17
CA ASN A 73 7.76 15.67 13.20
C ASN A 73 9.03 14.83 13.07
N SER A 74 8.96 13.66 12.42
CA SER A 74 10.12 12.77 12.26
C SER A 74 11.23 13.34 11.36
N LYS A 75 10.97 14.44 10.63
CA LYS A 75 11.85 15.05 9.61
C LYS A 75 12.25 14.11 8.47
N HIS A 76 11.62 12.95 8.36
CA HIS A 76 11.78 12.03 7.25
C HIS A 76 10.65 12.24 6.23
N ALA A 77 11.00 12.20 4.95
CA ALA A 77 10.03 12.31 3.86
C ALA A 77 9.37 10.95 3.58
N TYR A 78 8.43 10.52 4.42
CA TYR A 78 7.70 9.28 4.19
C TYR A 78 6.59 9.44 3.15
N GLN A 79 6.46 8.47 2.25
CA GLN A 79 5.33 8.37 1.34
C GLN A 79 4.29 7.38 1.88
N LEU A 80 3.01 7.75 1.83
CA LEU A 80 1.94 6.89 2.34
C LEU A 80 1.13 6.27 1.19
N LEU A 81 1.20 4.95 1.06
CA LEU A 81 0.39 4.17 0.12
C LEU A 81 -0.99 3.90 0.71
N LEU A 82 -2.02 4.40 0.03
CA LEU A 82 -3.43 4.19 0.36
C LEU A 82 -4.15 3.46 -0.78
N PHE A 83 -5.05 2.56 -0.37
CA PHE A 83 -6.04 1.90 -1.23
C PHE A 83 -7.45 2.36 -0.82
N PRO A 84 -7.99 3.44 -1.42
CA PRO A 84 -9.30 3.97 -1.03
C PRO A 84 -10.47 2.99 -1.17
N GLU A 85 -10.35 1.94 -1.99
CA GLU A 85 -11.34 0.85 -2.07
C GLU A 85 -11.53 0.13 -0.72
N GLY A 86 -10.50 0.16 0.14
CA GLY A 86 -10.49 -0.41 1.49
C GLY A 86 -10.41 -1.94 1.53
N THR A 87 -10.51 -2.60 0.39
CA THR A 87 -10.34 -4.04 0.20
C THR A 87 -9.97 -4.32 -1.25
N ASP A 88 -9.31 -5.44 -1.46
CA ASP A 88 -9.05 -6.04 -2.76
C ASP A 88 -10.34 -6.43 -3.48
N LYS A 89 -10.31 -6.38 -4.80
CA LYS A 89 -11.46 -6.67 -5.66
C LYS A 89 -11.67 -8.17 -5.85
N ASP A 90 -12.38 -8.79 -4.91
CA ASP A 90 -12.96 -10.12 -5.05
C ASP A 90 -14.44 -10.07 -5.48
N TYR A 91 -15.05 -11.24 -5.70
CA TYR A 91 -16.47 -11.34 -6.05
C TYR A 91 -17.38 -10.69 -4.99
N ARG A 92 -17.10 -10.93 -3.70
CA ARG A 92 -17.94 -10.44 -2.58
C ARG A 92 -17.85 -8.92 -2.44
N ALA A 93 -16.67 -8.35 -2.58
CA ALA A 93 -16.44 -6.90 -2.55
C ALA A 93 -17.05 -6.22 -3.77
N THR A 94 -16.95 -6.84 -4.96
CA THR A 94 -17.60 -6.36 -6.17
C THR A 94 -19.11 -6.29 -5.99
N GLU A 95 -19.73 -7.34 -5.44
CA GLU A 95 -21.17 -7.35 -5.19
C GLU A 95 -21.58 -6.30 -4.14
N ARG A 96 -20.82 -6.15 -3.05
CA ARG A 96 -21.08 -5.08 -2.06
C ARG A 96 -20.96 -3.69 -2.68
N SER A 97 -19.95 -3.46 -3.52
CA SER A 97 -19.78 -2.20 -4.25
C SER A 97 -20.94 -1.95 -5.22
N ARG A 98 -21.45 -2.99 -5.89
CA ARG A 98 -22.63 -2.91 -6.77
C ARG A 98 -23.89 -2.53 -5.99
N GLN A 99 -24.13 -3.16 -4.85
CA GLN A 99 -25.28 -2.84 -3.98
C GLN A 99 -25.19 -1.40 -3.44
N PHE A 100 -24.00 -0.95 -3.06
CA PHE A 100 -23.76 0.43 -2.68
C PHE A 100 -24.07 1.39 -3.84
N ALA A 101 -23.56 1.12 -5.04
CA ALA A 101 -23.79 1.94 -6.22
C ALA A 101 -25.29 2.06 -6.55
N LEU A 102 -26.03 0.95 -6.52
CA LEU A 102 -27.48 0.94 -6.73
C LEU A 102 -28.23 1.80 -5.72
N LYS A 103 -27.87 1.71 -4.43
CA LYS A 103 -28.51 2.51 -3.36
C LYS A 103 -28.24 4.01 -3.50
N GLN A 104 -27.07 4.38 -4.03
CA GLN A 104 -26.65 5.77 -4.18
C GLN A 104 -26.94 6.33 -5.58
N GLY A 105 -27.58 5.55 -6.47
CA GLY A 105 -27.82 5.96 -7.86
C GLY A 105 -26.54 6.13 -8.69
N LEU A 106 -25.44 5.48 -8.30
CA LEU A 106 -24.16 5.53 -8.99
C LEU A 106 -24.04 4.43 -10.04
N VAL A 107 -23.21 4.69 -11.05
CA VAL A 107 -22.87 3.70 -12.08
C VAL A 107 -22.10 2.52 -11.47
N HIS A 108 -22.38 1.32 -11.95
CA HIS A 108 -21.62 0.13 -11.58
C HIS A 108 -20.24 0.14 -12.25
N TYR A 109 -19.19 -0.08 -11.47
CA TYR A 109 -17.82 -0.24 -11.96
C TYR A 109 -17.45 -1.72 -12.08
N ASN A 110 -16.88 -2.09 -13.22
CA ASN A 110 -16.46 -3.44 -13.57
C ASN A 110 -15.01 -3.72 -13.15
N TYR A 111 -14.12 -2.72 -13.23
CA TYR A 111 -12.68 -2.90 -13.04
C TYR A 111 -12.18 -2.45 -11.67
N VAL A 112 -12.80 -1.43 -11.05
CA VAL A 112 -12.50 -0.96 -9.68
C VAL A 112 -13.72 -1.06 -8.75
N LEU A 113 -13.49 -0.99 -7.43
CA LEU A 113 -14.55 -0.73 -6.45
C LEU A 113 -14.72 0.77 -6.24
N HIS A 114 -15.91 1.21 -5.80
CA HIS A 114 -16.13 2.61 -5.41
C HIS A 114 -15.23 2.99 -4.22
N PRO A 115 -14.54 4.14 -4.26
CA PRO A 115 -13.61 4.51 -3.19
C PRO A 115 -14.37 4.96 -1.94
N ARG A 116 -13.80 4.63 -0.78
CA ARG A 116 -14.19 5.23 0.51
C ARG A 116 -13.45 6.54 0.67
N THR A 117 -14.19 7.64 0.70
CA THR A 117 -13.60 8.99 0.65
C THR A 117 -13.21 9.54 2.02
N THR A 118 -13.95 9.21 3.06
CA THR A 118 -13.82 9.81 4.42
C THR A 118 -12.41 9.70 5.01
N GLY A 119 -11.76 8.55 4.88
CA GLY A 119 -10.38 8.39 5.38
C GLY A 119 -9.39 9.26 4.63
N PHE A 120 -9.52 9.32 3.30
CA PHE A 120 -8.65 10.13 2.45
C PHE A 120 -8.83 11.63 2.71
N THR A 121 -10.07 12.11 2.88
CA THR A 121 -10.35 13.53 3.15
C THR A 121 -9.70 13.99 4.45
N VAL A 122 -9.88 13.23 5.54
CA VAL A 122 -9.22 13.49 6.84
C VAL A 122 -7.71 13.49 6.70
N MET A 123 -7.14 12.48 6.05
CA MET A 123 -5.69 12.37 5.85
C MET A 123 -5.15 13.58 5.10
N LEU A 124 -5.75 13.94 3.97
CA LEU A 124 -5.31 15.07 3.16
C LEU A 124 -5.43 16.40 3.92
N ARG A 125 -6.55 16.61 4.62
CA ARG A 125 -6.77 17.80 5.45
C ARG A 125 -5.69 17.95 6.51
N LYS A 126 -5.42 16.88 7.27
CA LYS A 126 -4.39 16.90 8.31
C LYS A 126 -2.99 17.10 7.72
N MET A 127 -2.66 16.40 6.62
CA MET A 127 -1.36 16.57 5.96
C MET A 127 -1.14 17.99 5.42
N ARG A 128 -2.20 18.68 4.96
CA ARG A 128 -2.14 20.10 4.59
C ARG A 128 -1.92 21.00 5.81
N GLN A 129 -2.63 20.74 6.92
CA GLN A 129 -2.50 21.53 8.15
C GLN A 129 -1.07 21.56 8.71
N VAL A 130 -0.32 20.46 8.54
CA VAL A 130 1.07 20.35 9.04
C VAL A 130 2.11 20.48 7.92
N ASP A 131 1.73 21.00 6.75
CA ASP A 131 2.58 21.21 5.56
C ASP A 131 3.43 19.96 5.18
N TYR A 132 2.83 18.78 5.28
CA TYR A 132 3.52 17.51 5.05
C TYR A 132 3.46 17.04 3.59
N VAL A 133 2.37 17.37 2.87
CA VAL A 133 2.10 16.81 1.54
C VAL A 133 2.16 17.89 0.46
N LYS A 134 3.07 17.71 -0.50
CA LYS A 134 3.20 18.58 -1.69
C LYS A 134 2.60 17.97 -2.96
N THR A 135 2.53 16.65 -3.03
CA THR A 135 2.15 15.95 -4.26
C THR A 135 1.44 14.64 -3.92
N ILE A 136 0.40 14.34 -4.69
CA ILE A 136 -0.32 13.07 -4.65
C ILE A 136 0.01 12.33 -5.94
N TYR A 137 0.43 11.07 -5.82
CA TYR A 137 0.64 10.19 -6.95
C TYR A 137 -0.57 9.29 -7.13
N ASP A 138 -1.33 9.54 -8.19
CA ASP A 138 -2.46 8.69 -8.58
C ASP A 138 -1.96 7.51 -9.41
N VAL A 139 -1.89 6.34 -8.78
CA VAL A 139 -1.38 5.11 -9.38
C VAL A 139 -2.52 4.19 -9.79
N THR A 140 -2.56 3.80 -11.06
CA THR A 140 -3.43 2.73 -11.58
C THR A 140 -2.59 1.52 -11.94
N VAL A 141 -2.86 0.38 -11.32
CA VAL A 141 -2.27 -0.92 -11.67
C VAL A 141 -3.23 -1.71 -12.55
N ALA A 142 -2.69 -2.32 -13.60
CA ALA A 142 -3.39 -3.27 -14.46
C ALA A 142 -2.49 -4.48 -14.75
N TYR A 143 -3.14 -5.63 -14.91
CA TYR A 143 -2.50 -6.91 -15.20
C TYR A 143 -2.93 -7.36 -16.58
N ALA A 144 -2.01 -7.48 -17.53
CA ALA A 144 -2.35 -7.78 -18.92
C ALA A 144 -2.73 -9.25 -19.11
N ASP A 145 -2.09 -10.17 -18.38
CA ASP A 145 -2.19 -11.61 -18.60
C ASP A 145 -3.00 -12.33 -17.51
N ALA A 146 -2.57 -12.27 -16.26
CA ALA A 146 -3.15 -13.02 -15.15
C ALA A 146 -3.40 -12.12 -13.94
N ILE A 147 -4.53 -12.32 -13.27
CA ILE A 147 -4.86 -11.65 -12.01
C ILE A 147 -4.86 -12.72 -10.92
N VAL A 148 -3.86 -12.67 -10.05
CA VAL A 148 -3.68 -13.63 -8.95
C VAL A 148 -4.28 -13.03 -7.69
N GLN A 149 -5.30 -13.67 -7.11
CA GLN A 149 -6.05 -13.07 -6.00
C GLN A 149 -5.38 -13.30 -4.65
N SER A 150 -4.56 -14.35 -4.50
CA SER A 150 -3.89 -14.69 -3.23
C SER A 150 -2.45 -15.16 -3.39
N GLU A 151 -1.66 -15.04 -2.33
CA GLU A 151 -0.32 -15.62 -2.22
C GLU A 151 -0.34 -17.14 -2.40
N PHE A 152 -1.41 -17.80 -1.94
CA PHE A 152 -1.55 -19.25 -2.06
C PHE A 152 -1.71 -19.67 -3.53
N GLU A 153 -2.54 -18.96 -4.31
CA GLU A 153 -2.69 -19.23 -5.75
C GLU A 153 -1.39 -19.03 -6.52
N LEU A 154 -0.58 -18.03 -6.13
CA LEU A 154 0.74 -17.81 -6.71
C LEU A 154 1.64 -19.04 -6.55
N VAL A 155 1.66 -19.62 -5.34
CA VAL A 155 2.52 -20.77 -5.00
C VAL A 155 1.95 -22.08 -5.53
N SER A 156 0.65 -22.31 -5.41
CA SER A 156 0.01 -23.58 -5.79
C SER A 156 -0.14 -23.74 -7.29
N ASN A 157 -0.48 -22.66 -8.00
CA ASN A 157 -0.81 -22.73 -9.42
C ASN A 157 0.33 -22.25 -10.33
N GLY A 158 1.44 -21.77 -9.75
CA GLY A 158 2.57 -21.19 -10.48
C GLY A 158 2.19 -20.00 -11.37
N SER A 159 0.99 -19.46 -11.19
CA SER A 159 0.41 -18.41 -12.03
C SER A 159 0.92 -17.08 -11.49
N CYS A 160 1.98 -16.54 -12.11
CA CYS A 160 2.53 -15.24 -11.78
C CYS A 160 2.26 -14.28 -12.95
N PRO A 161 1.73 -13.06 -12.71
CA PRO A 161 1.55 -12.08 -13.77
C PRO A 161 2.91 -11.70 -14.38
N LYS A 162 3.05 -11.93 -15.68
CA LYS A 162 4.25 -11.59 -16.45
C LYS A 162 4.26 -10.12 -16.82
N ASN A 163 3.08 -9.55 -17.08
CA ASN A 163 2.91 -8.20 -17.64
C ASN A 163 2.04 -7.35 -16.71
N ILE A 164 2.69 -6.61 -15.80
CA ILE A 164 2.07 -5.68 -14.88
C ILE A 164 2.36 -4.24 -15.32
N HIS A 165 1.31 -3.46 -15.53
CA HIS A 165 1.40 -2.09 -15.99
C HIS A 165 0.99 -1.14 -14.87
N PHE A 166 1.84 -0.14 -14.61
CA PHE A 166 1.55 0.95 -13.68
C PHE A 166 1.44 2.25 -14.46
N HIS A 167 0.28 2.88 -14.42
CA HIS A 167 0.09 4.25 -14.86
C HIS A 167 0.15 5.17 -13.65
N VAL A 168 1.15 6.06 -13.60
CA VAL A 168 1.37 6.99 -12.48
C VAL A 168 1.11 8.41 -12.94
N SER A 169 0.14 9.10 -12.34
CA SER A 169 -0.10 10.53 -12.57
C SER A 169 0.31 11.35 -11.36
N LYS A 170 1.12 12.38 -11.57
CA LYS A 170 1.52 13.34 -10.54
C LYS A 170 0.45 14.43 -10.42
N VAL A 171 -0.08 14.65 -9.23
CA VAL A 171 -1.06 15.71 -8.95
C VAL A 171 -0.52 16.64 -7.88
N ASN A 172 -0.43 17.94 -8.16
CA ASN A 172 -0.07 18.93 -7.14
C ASN A 172 -1.24 19.09 -6.14
N VAL A 173 -0.95 19.06 -4.85
CA VAL A 173 -1.93 19.29 -3.78
C VAL A 173 -2.59 20.66 -3.87
N ASP A 174 -1.88 21.67 -4.39
CA ASP A 174 -2.41 23.03 -4.60
C ASP A 174 -3.51 23.07 -5.68
N SER A 175 -3.56 22.06 -6.55
CA SER A 175 -4.60 21.95 -7.58
C SER A 175 -5.89 21.29 -7.07
N LEU A 176 -5.89 20.73 -5.86
CA LEU A 176 -7.06 20.09 -5.26
C LEU A 176 -7.92 21.13 -4.52
N PRO A 177 -9.25 20.95 -4.45
CA PRO A 177 -10.14 21.84 -3.69
C PRO A 177 -9.65 22.06 -2.24
N GLU A 178 -9.58 23.31 -1.80
CA GLU A 178 -8.98 23.67 -0.51
C GLU A 178 -9.93 23.55 0.69
N LYS A 179 -11.23 23.83 0.52
CA LYS A 179 -12.08 24.28 1.64
C LYS A 179 -13.12 23.29 2.15
N ASP A 180 -13.36 22.16 1.47
CA ASP A 180 -14.47 21.28 1.80
C ASP A 180 -14.13 19.79 1.59
N ASP A 181 -14.44 18.99 2.62
CA ASP A 181 -14.29 17.53 2.62
C ASP A 181 -15.16 16.89 1.53
N GLU A 182 -16.34 17.45 1.22
CA GLU A 182 -17.23 16.96 0.16
C GLU A 182 -16.60 17.17 -1.22
N SER A 183 -16.00 18.34 -1.46
CA SER A 183 -15.28 18.63 -2.71
C SER A 183 -14.06 17.72 -2.91
N ILE A 184 -13.32 17.40 -1.84
CA ILE A 184 -12.20 16.44 -1.89
C ILE A 184 -12.72 15.01 -2.13
N ALA A 185 -13.83 14.64 -1.50
CA ALA A 185 -14.48 13.35 -1.71
C ALA A 185 -14.94 13.20 -3.17
N GLN A 186 -15.55 14.22 -3.75
CA GLN A 186 -15.98 14.25 -5.14
C GLN A 186 -14.78 14.18 -6.09
N TRP A 187 -13.68 14.88 -5.79
CA TRP A 187 -12.44 14.77 -6.56
C TRP A 187 -11.94 13.32 -6.59
N LEU A 188 -11.92 12.64 -5.43
CA LEU A 188 -11.48 11.26 -5.35
C LEU A 188 -12.43 10.32 -6.11
N ALA A 189 -13.75 10.51 -6.00
CA ALA A 189 -14.74 9.76 -6.76
C ALA A 189 -14.55 9.92 -8.28
N ASN A 190 -14.31 11.16 -8.74
CA ASN A 190 -14.03 11.45 -10.14
C ASN A 190 -12.72 10.79 -10.63
N ARG A 191 -11.69 10.72 -9.77
CA ARG A 191 -10.47 9.96 -10.09
C ARG A 191 -10.77 8.47 -10.28
N TRP A 192 -11.63 7.88 -9.46
CA TRP A 192 -12.03 6.48 -9.63
C TRP A 192 -12.86 6.23 -10.88
N LYS A 193 -13.75 7.16 -11.24
CA LYS A 193 -14.46 7.11 -12.53
C LYS A 193 -13.47 7.10 -13.71
N ALA A 194 -12.48 7.99 -13.70
CA ALA A 194 -11.45 8.03 -14.74
C ALA A 194 -10.57 6.75 -14.75
N LYS A 195 -10.31 6.15 -13.58
CA LYS A 195 -9.63 4.84 -13.49
C LYS A 195 -10.44 3.73 -14.13
N GLU A 196 -11.74 3.68 -13.88
CA GLU A 196 -12.65 2.69 -14.47
C GLU A 196 -12.60 2.76 -16.01
N GLU A 197 -12.75 3.97 -16.57
CA GLU A 197 -12.68 4.20 -18.02
C GLU A 197 -11.31 3.81 -18.60
N LYS A 198 -10.22 4.15 -17.89
CA LYS A 198 -8.86 3.81 -18.30
C LYS A 198 -8.61 2.30 -18.30
N LEU A 199 -9.09 1.59 -17.28
CA LEU A 199 -8.98 0.14 -17.22
C LEU A 199 -9.87 -0.53 -18.26
N ALA A 200 -11.07 0.01 -18.53
CA ALA A 200 -11.91 -0.46 -19.62
C ALA A 200 -11.18 -0.36 -20.98
N GLN A 201 -10.52 0.75 -21.25
CA GLN A 201 -9.70 0.91 -22.46
C GLN A 201 -8.52 -0.07 -22.49
N PHE A 202 -7.83 -0.27 -21.37
CA PHE A 202 -6.71 -1.21 -21.26
C PHE A 202 -7.14 -2.65 -21.54
N TYR A 203 -8.30 -3.06 -21.03
CA TYR A 203 -8.85 -4.42 -21.18
C TYR A 203 -9.71 -4.63 -22.42
N ASN A 204 -9.89 -3.59 -23.27
CA ASN A 204 -10.70 -3.69 -24.48
C ASN A 204 -10.06 -4.58 -25.58
N SER A 205 -8.76 -4.85 -25.48
CA SER A 205 -8.09 -5.77 -26.40
C SER A 205 -8.02 -7.19 -25.82
N ASP A 206 -8.39 -8.18 -26.62
CA ASP A 206 -8.21 -9.61 -26.30
C ASP A 206 -6.75 -10.05 -26.40
N ASP A 207 -5.92 -9.31 -27.16
CA ASP A 207 -4.49 -9.57 -27.29
C ASP A 207 -3.73 -8.97 -26.10
N VAL A 208 -3.19 -9.85 -25.25
CA VAL A 208 -2.42 -9.52 -24.04
C VAL A 208 -1.25 -8.58 -24.35
N GLU A 209 -0.56 -8.77 -25.47
CA GLU A 209 0.61 -7.98 -25.83
C GLU A 209 0.23 -6.55 -26.28
N ARG A 210 -1.03 -6.35 -26.68
CA ARG A 210 -1.57 -5.04 -27.06
C ARG A 210 -2.21 -4.28 -25.90
N ARG A 211 -2.34 -4.91 -24.72
CA ARG A 211 -2.86 -4.25 -23.52
C ARG A 211 -1.81 -3.31 -22.96
N VAL A 212 -1.91 -2.05 -23.36
CA VAL A 212 -1.05 -0.96 -22.88
C VAL A 212 -1.92 0.24 -22.49
N PHE A 213 -1.47 1.00 -21.50
CA PHE A 213 -2.09 2.28 -21.23
C PHE A 213 -1.80 3.24 -22.38
N LYS A 214 -2.80 4.02 -22.79
CA LYS A 214 -2.56 5.15 -23.70
C LYS A 214 -1.71 6.17 -22.95
N ILE A 215 -0.70 6.66 -23.65
CA ILE A 215 0.31 7.57 -23.13
C ILE A 215 0.08 8.90 -23.85
N ASP A 216 -0.34 9.92 -23.10
CA ASP A 216 -0.68 11.23 -23.66
C ASP A 216 0.47 12.26 -23.50
N SER A 217 1.66 11.87 -23.02
CA SER A 217 2.80 12.77 -22.82
C SER A 217 4.14 12.23 -23.33
N ASP A 218 5.02 13.15 -23.77
CA ASP A 218 6.40 12.84 -24.15
C ASP A 218 7.33 12.60 -22.94
N CYS A 219 6.82 12.78 -21.71
CA CYS A 219 7.58 12.64 -20.46
C CYS A 219 7.68 11.18 -19.98
N ASP A 220 7.02 10.27 -20.67
CA ASP A 220 6.69 8.95 -20.15
C ASP A 220 7.85 7.95 -20.33
N LYS A 221 8.31 7.38 -19.20
CA LYS A 221 9.39 6.38 -19.18
C LYS A 221 8.80 4.98 -19.09
N VAL A 222 8.93 4.20 -20.17
CA VAL A 222 8.61 2.77 -20.15
C VAL A 222 9.81 1.98 -19.63
N PHE A 223 9.67 1.39 -18.44
CA PHE A 223 10.73 0.59 -17.83
C PHE A 223 10.68 -0.86 -18.30
N LYS A 224 11.47 -1.20 -19.34
CA LYS A 224 11.66 -2.60 -19.78
C LYS A 224 12.73 -3.30 -18.94
N LEU A 225 12.52 -4.57 -18.60
CA LEU A 225 13.58 -5.38 -17.98
C LEU A 225 14.73 -5.56 -18.96
N THR A 226 15.92 -5.11 -18.58
CA THR A 226 17.15 -5.38 -19.33
C THR A 226 17.78 -6.68 -18.85
N THR A 227 18.55 -7.36 -19.71
CA THR A 227 19.31 -8.57 -19.34
C THR A 227 20.20 -8.34 -18.12
N LYS A 228 20.81 -7.15 -18.00
CA LYS A 228 21.60 -6.75 -16.82
C LYS A 228 20.75 -6.74 -15.54
N SER A 229 19.53 -6.20 -15.61
CA SER A 229 18.61 -6.19 -14.46
C SER A 229 18.26 -7.61 -14.02
N ILE A 230 17.99 -8.51 -14.97
CA ILE A 230 17.69 -9.93 -14.68
C ILE A 230 18.85 -10.60 -13.95
N VAL A 231 20.09 -10.39 -14.39
CA VAL A 231 21.28 -10.94 -13.73
C VAL A 231 21.43 -10.40 -12.30
N VAL A 232 21.24 -9.10 -12.10
CA VAL A 232 21.31 -8.48 -10.76
C VAL A 232 20.23 -9.03 -9.84
N TYR A 233 18.97 -9.09 -10.29
CA TYR A 233 17.89 -9.67 -9.52
C TYR A 233 18.13 -11.15 -9.20
N GLY A 234 18.68 -11.91 -10.16
CA GLY A 234 19.10 -13.29 -9.94
C GLY A 234 20.15 -13.41 -8.83
N ALA A 235 21.20 -12.61 -8.88
CA ALA A 235 22.25 -12.60 -7.84
C ALA A 235 21.71 -12.22 -6.46
N VAL A 236 20.84 -11.19 -6.40
CA VAL A 236 20.18 -10.77 -5.15
C VAL A 236 19.29 -11.89 -4.60
N MET A 237 18.51 -12.56 -5.45
CA MET A 237 17.68 -13.70 -5.03
C MET A 237 18.53 -14.86 -4.54
N THR A 238 19.62 -15.20 -5.22
CA THR A 238 20.55 -16.26 -4.78
C THR A 238 21.19 -15.93 -3.44
N TYR A 239 21.63 -14.68 -3.25
CA TYR A 239 22.18 -14.20 -1.97
C TYR A 239 21.16 -14.36 -0.85
N TRP A 240 19.94 -13.83 -1.01
CA TRP A 240 18.91 -13.92 0.03
C TRP A 240 18.45 -15.35 0.30
N LEU A 241 18.39 -16.22 -0.72
CA LEU A 241 18.09 -17.63 -0.55
C LEU A 241 19.17 -18.32 0.28
N PHE A 242 20.45 -18.13 -0.08
CA PHE A 242 21.58 -18.69 0.65
C PHE A 242 21.61 -18.20 2.10
N THR A 243 21.47 -16.89 2.32
CA THR A 243 21.41 -16.30 3.66
C THR A 243 20.23 -16.86 4.45
N SER A 244 19.05 -17.01 3.86
CA SER A 244 17.87 -17.55 4.55
C SER A 244 18.08 -19.01 4.96
N VAL A 245 18.60 -19.86 4.07
CA VAL A 245 18.92 -21.25 4.37
C VAL A 245 19.98 -21.35 5.47
N PHE A 246 21.03 -20.51 5.40
CA PHE A 246 22.05 -20.43 6.43
C PHE A 246 21.47 -20.02 7.80
N LEU A 247 20.62 -18.98 7.83
CA LEU A 247 19.97 -18.53 9.06
C LEU A 247 19.02 -19.59 9.63
N ILE A 248 18.26 -20.31 8.79
CA ILE A 248 17.41 -21.43 9.22
C ILE A 248 18.27 -22.56 9.80
N TYR A 249 19.39 -22.88 9.15
CA TYR A 249 20.32 -23.89 9.67
C TYR A 249 20.87 -23.50 11.05
N VAL A 250 21.37 -22.27 11.20
CA VAL A 250 21.84 -21.73 12.48
C VAL A 250 20.72 -21.76 13.52
N PHE A 251 19.50 -21.38 13.14
CA PHE A 251 18.33 -21.38 14.02
C PHE A 251 18.02 -22.77 14.57
N LEU A 252 18.03 -23.80 13.70
CA LEU A 252 17.72 -25.17 14.08
C LEU A 252 18.87 -25.84 14.86
N TYR A 253 20.12 -25.46 14.59
CA TYR A 253 21.30 -26.05 15.21
C TYR A 253 21.56 -25.54 16.62
N TYR A 254 21.32 -24.26 16.90
CA TYR A 254 21.63 -23.64 18.18
C TYR A 254 20.37 -23.46 19.06
N PRO A 255 20.19 -24.24 20.14
CA PRO A 255 18.97 -24.21 20.94
C PRO A 255 18.72 -22.87 21.67
N LEU A 256 19.76 -22.05 21.86
CA LEU A 256 19.62 -20.69 22.41
C LEU A 256 18.67 -19.82 21.57
N GLN A 257 18.53 -20.10 20.28
CA GLN A 257 17.64 -19.37 19.37
C GLN A 257 16.17 -19.53 19.77
N TYR A 258 15.77 -20.68 20.31
CA TYR A 258 14.41 -20.87 20.82
C TYR A 258 14.11 -19.96 22.01
N LEU A 259 15.10 -19.72 22.89
CA LEU A 259 14.95 -18.76 24.00
C LEU A 259 14.80 -17.33 23.49
N LEU A 260 15.54 -16.95 22.44
CA LEU A 260 15.39 -15.63 21.79
C LEU A 260 14.01 -15.47 21.16
N VAL A 261 13.45 -16.51 20.54
CA VAL A 261 12.09 -16.49 19.99
C VAL A 261 11.06 -16.33 21.09
N LEU A 262 11.18 -17.09 22.19
CA LEU A 262 10.30 -16.97 23.34
C LEU A 262 10.38 -15.56 23.94
N LEU A 263 11.59 -15.04 24.15
CA LEU A 263 11.80 -13.68 24.64
C LEU A 263 11.15 -12.64 23.71
N THR A 264 11.34 -12.78 22.40
CA THR A 264 10.74 -11.88 21.40
C THR A 264 9.21 -11.95 21.45
N LEU A 265 8.63 -13.15 21.47
CA LEU A 265 7.19 -13.36 21.63
C LEU A 265 6.68 -12.70 22.91
N THR A 266 7.35 -12.92 24.05
CA THR A 266 6.98 -12.31 25.34
C THR A 266 7.03 -10.79 25.27
N ILE A 267 8.06 -10.21 24.65
CA ILE A 267 8.19 -8.75 24.48
C ILE A 267 7.05 -8.19 23.61
N PHE A 268 6.80 -8.77 22.43
CA PHE A 268 5.77 -8.29 21.50
C PHE A 268 4.35 -8.50 22.02
N ILE A 269 4.06 -9.68 22.57
CA ILE A 269 2.75 -9.97 23.15
C ILE A 269 2.54 -9.13 24.42
N GLY A 270 3.55 -9.05 25.29
CA GLY A 270 3.51 -8.23 26.50
C GLY A 270 3.28 -6.75 26.20
N SER A 271 3.99 -6.19 25.22
CA SER A 271 3.80 -4.80 24.76
C SER A 271 2.37 -4.54 24.24
N GLN A 272 1.79 -5.50 23.52
CA GLN A 272 0.40 -5.39 23.06
C GLN A 272 -0.58 -5.31 24.24
N PHE A 273 -0.37 -6.08 25.32
CA PHE A 273 -1.23 -6.02 26.51
C PHE A 273 -0.98 -4.79 27.39
N LEU A 274 0.27 -4.35 27.53
CA LEU A 274 0.65 -3.29 28.47
C LEU A 274 0.49 -1.89 27.87
N ILE A 275 0.84 -1.70 26.60
CA ILE A 275 0.97 -0.38 25.95
C ILE A 275 0.00 -0.26 24.76
N GLY A 276 -0.72 -1.34 24.41
CA GLY A 276 -1.63 -1.37 23.26
C GLY A 276 -0.95 -1.63 21.92
N GLY A 277 0.39 -1.77 21.94
CA GLY A 277 1.23 -2.11 20.79
C GLY A 277 2.52 -1.29 20.72
N PHE A 278 3.53 -1.83 20.01
CA PHE A 278 4.84 -1.19 19.84
C PHE A 278 4.78 0.09 19.01
N GLU A 279 3.79 0.24 18.14
CA GLU A 279 3.58 1.40 17.28
C GLU A 279 3.38 2.69 18.07
N TYR A 280 2.85 2.61 19.30
CA TYR A 280 2.56 3.79 20.12
C TYR A 280 3.80 4.32 20.86
N ILE A 281 4.85 3.50 21.04
CA ILE A 281 6.04 3.90 21.79
C ILE A 281 6.78 5.06 21.10
N PRO A 282 7.12 4.98 19.78
CA PRO A 282 7.78 6.09 19.09
C PRO A 282 6.92 7.36 19.06
N ILE A 283 5.61 7.21 18.91
CA ILE A 283 4.67 8.33 18.87
C ILE A 283 4.63 9.06 20.21
N GLN A 284 4.51 8.32 21.32
CA GLN A 284 4.53 8.89 22.66
C GLN A 284 5.89 9.51 23.00
N ALA A 285 6.99 8.87 22.58
CA ALA A 285 8.33 9.42 22.76
C ALA A 285 8.50 10.74 22.00
N ALA A 286 8.06 10.80 20.73
CA ALA A 286 8.11 12.01 19.91
C ALA A 286 7.30 13.15 20.53
N LYS A 287 6.11 12.86 21.09
CA LYS A 287 5.31 13.86 21.81
C LYS A 287 6.06 14.45 22.99
N ARG A 288 6.74 13.63 23.80
CA ARG A 288 7.47 14.11 24.98
C ARG A 288 8.61 15.06 24.62
N THR A 289 9.32 14.79 23.53
CA THR A 289 10.43 15.64 23.06
C THR A 289 9.97 17.01 22.54
N ILE A 290 8.74 17.13 22.05
CA ILE A 290 8.18 18.40 21.55
C ILE A 290 7.77 19.33 22.71
N TYR A 291 7.41 18.78 23.87
CA TYR A 291 6.95 19.53 25.06
C TYR A 291 8.04 19.74 26.12
N SER A 292 9.30 19.42 25.81
CA SER A 292 10.49 19.64 26.65
C SER A 292 11.46 20.61 25.97
#